data_AF-A0AA47MEF2-F1
#
_entry.id   AF-A0AA47MEF2-F1
#
_cell.length_a   1.000
_cell.length_b   1.000
_cell.length_c   1.000
_cell.angle_alpha   90.00
_cell.angle_beta   90.00
_cell.angle_gamma   90.00
#
_symmetry.space_group_name_H-M   'P 1'
#
loop_
_entity.id
_entity.type
_entity.pdbx_description
1 polymer ?
#
loop_
_entity_poly.entity_id
_entity_poly.type
_entity_poly.pdbx_seq_one_letter_code
_entity_poly.pdbx_strand_id
1 'polypeptide(L)'
;MSQDKNGYRVMGESNPLHNDVYGPPQPGFGMPPPNYNQAPVGPYPPAAGQPGYPQAGQGQPGYPQAGYAQPGYPQAGYAQQGYPQPGPGFVPDPQIPYAEGPSLPYQNGPQQPFTQPDGSMGVPVYGDVPPSYYDNEDFTNSGFEDKTIRQAFIRKVFMVLTVQLMVTFSFVAVFTFVEEAKLFVRQNPWTYYVSYAVFVVALIVLSCCGDFRRKHPWNLVALSILTLSLSYMVGMIASFYNTDTVIMAVGITAVVCFTVVVFSLQSKYDFTSCRGVLFVCLIVLLVFSILCIFFRNRILDIVYASLGALLFTCFLAVDTQLLLGNKKLALSPEEYIFAALNLYTDIINIFLYILAIVGRSRD
;
A
#
# COMPACT_ATOMS: atom_id res chain seq x y z
N MET A 1 52.50 2.11 -7.16
CA MET A 1 51.28 1.52 -6.55
C MET A 1 50.78 2.53 -5.53
N SER A 2 49.60 3.10 -5.77
CA SER A 2 49.08 4.34 -5.17
C SER A 2 47.68 4.09 -4.60
N GLN A 3 47.32 4.84 -3.55
CA GLN A 3 46.00 5.04 -2.92
C GLN A 3 45.51 3.92 -1.99
N ASP A 4 45.31 4.07 -0.68
CA ASP A 4 44.92 5.19 0.21
C ASP A 4 43.45 5.64 0.04
N LYS A 5 42.62 5.42 1.07
CA LYS A 5 41.36 6.14 1.35
C LYS A 5 40.92 5.94 2.80
N ASN A 6 41.38 6.88 3.63
CA ASN A 6 40.83 7.24 4.93
C ASN A 6 39.48 7.98 4.82
N GLY A 7 38.65 7.83 5.85
CA GLY A 7 38.04 8.97 6.53
C GLY A 7 36.69 9.49 6.03
N TYR A 8 35.62 9.12 6.74
CA TYR A 8 34.40 9.92 6.84
C TYR A 8 34.72 11.26 7.53
N ARG A 9 34.43 12.39 6.87
CA ARG A 9 34.32 13.72 7.50
C ARG A 9 32.86 13.99 7.85
N VAL A 10 32.58 14.13 9.13
CA VAL A 10 31.44 14.88 9.66
C VAL A 10 31.80 16.37 9.55
N MET A 11 31.05 17.15 8.79
CA MET A 11 31.07 18.61 8.85
C MET A 11 29.77 19.08 9.48
N GLY A 12 29.82 19.28 10.80
CA GLY A 12 28.93 20.17 11.53
C GLY A 12 29.68 21.48 11.78
N GLU A 13 29.16 22.54 11.18
CA GLU A 13 29.11 23.93 11.64
C GLU A 13 30.42 24.67 11.98
N SER A 14 30.72 25.64 11.12
CA SER A 14 31.48 26.84 11.46
C SER A 14 30.50 27.99 11.68
N ASN A 15 30.30 28.41 12.93
CA ASN A 15 30.23 29.84 13.24
C ASN A 15 30.55 30.08 14.74
N PRO A 16 31.62 30.82 15.06
CA PRO A 16 32.05 31.08 16.42
C PRO A 16 31.36 32.33 16.98
N LEU A 17 30.79 32.26 18.19
CA LEU A 17 30.64 33.37 19.15
C LEU A 17 29.81 32.96 20.39
N HIS A 18 30.25 31.92 21.13
CA HIS A 18 30.03 31.86 22.58
C HIS A 18 30.73 30.64 23.18
N ASN A 19 31.89 30.85 23.80
CA ASN A 19 32.44 29.95 24.81
C ASN A 19 33.31 30.83 25.71
N ASP A 20 33.05 30.81 27.01
CA ASP A 20 34.07 30.94 28.05
C ASP A 20 33.43 30.76 29.43
N VAL A 21 33.04 29.53 29.78
CA VAL A 21 33.13 29.08 31.18
C VAL A 21 33.46 27.58 31.20
N TYR A 22 34.55 27.24 31.89
CA TYR A 22 35.07 25.91 32.28
C TYR A 22 36.14 25.26 31.39
N GLY A 23 37.30 25.00 32.02
CA GLY A 23 38.55 24.46 31.45
C GLY A 23 38.57 22.93 31.23
N PRO A 24 39.76 22.36 30.91
CA PRO A 24 39.87 21.06 30.23
C PRO A 24 39.70 19.83 31.14
N PRO A 25 39.14 18.71 30.65
CA PRO A 25 39.03 17.46 31.40
C PRO A 25 40.27 16.55 31.26
N GLN A 26 40.59 15.81 32.33
CA GLN A 26 41.63 14.77 32.41
C GLN A 26 41.17 13.41 31.81
N PRO A 27 42.11 12.50 31.42
CA PRO A 27 41.80 11.24 30.73
C PRO A 27 41.70 10.03 31.68
N GLY A 28 40.75 9.11 31.47
CA GLY A 28 40.82 7.78 32.07
C GLY A 28 39.56 6.90 32.03
N PHE A 29 39.75 5.68 31.50
CA PHE A 29 39.00 4.43 31.71
C PHE A 29 37.60 4.21 31.08
N GLY A 30 37.59 3.38 30.03
CA GLY A 30 36.39 2.83 29.39
C GLY A 30 35.77 1.66 30.18
N MET A 31 34.45 1.54 30.08
CA MET A 31 33.63 0.50 30.73
C MET A 31 33.35 -0.69 29.79
N PRO A 32 33.32 -1.95 30.28
CA PRO A 32 32.81 -3.12 29.56
C PRO A 32 31.27 -3.27 29.67
N PRO A 33 30.62 -4.07 28.80
CA PRO A 33 29.15 -4.17 28.72
C PRO A 33 28.50 -4.98 29.87
N PRO A 34 27.18 -4.80 30.14
CA PRO A 34 26.52 -5.34 31.34
C PRO A 34 26.17 -6.82 31.26
N ASN A 35 26.23 -7.49 32.42
CA ASN A 35 25.91 -8.90 32.65
C ASN A 35 24.48 -9.06 33.20
N TYR A 36 23.65 -9.90 32.57
CA TYR A 36 22.21 -10.09 32.86
C TYR A 36 21.89 -11.14 33.95
N ASN A 37 22.81 -11.40 34.88
CA ASN A 37 22.58 -12.35 35.97
C ASN A 37 22.84 -11.71 37.34
N GLN A 38 21.86 -10.96 37.86
CA GLN A 38 21.60 -10.79 39.30
C GLN A 38 20.39 -9.88 39.54
N ALA A 39 19.36 -10.40 40.20
CA ALA A 39 18.23 -9.62 40.71
C ALA A 39 18.49 -9.20 42.18
N PRO A 40 18.04 -8.01 42.65
CA PRO A 40 18.26 -7.56 44.02
C PRO A 40 17.18 -8.07 44.97
N VAL A 41 17.61 -8.47 46.18
CA VAL A 41 16.77 -8.98 47.28
C VAL A 41 16.40 -7.83 48.22
N GLY A 42 15.12 -7.72 48.60
CA GLY A 42 14.61 -6.86 49.67
C GLY A 42 13.87 -7.66 50.76
N PRO A 43 13.67 -7.13 51.99
CA PRO A 43 13.48 -7.96 53.19
C PRO A 43 12.04 -7.96 53.76
N TYR A 44 11.54 -9.11 54.23
CA TYR A 44 10.35 -9.25 55.10
C TYR A 44 10.44 -10.53 56.02
N PRO A 45 9.67 -10.62 57.14
CA PRO A 45 9.99 -11.33 58.39
C PRO A 45 9.27 -12.71 58.56
N PRO A 46 9.45 -13.44 59.70
CA PRO A 46 9.40 -14.91 59.72
C PRO A 46 8.06 -15.52 60.21
N ALA A 47 7.78 -16.76 59.83
CA ALA A 47 6.74 -17.59 60.45
C ALA A 47 7.13 -19.09 60.54
N ALA A 48 7.29 -19.52 61.79
CA ALA A 48 7.03 -20.80 62.47
C ALA A 48 6.78 -22.14 61.72
N GLY A 49 7.37 -23.22 62.27
CA GLY A 49 6.62 -24.45 62.62
C GLY A 49 6.98 -25.77 61.91
N GLN A 50 7.76 -26.64 62.57
CA GLN A 50 8.03 -28.09 62.30
C GLN A 50 6.77 -29.00 62.51
N PRO A 51 6.81 -30.38 62.38
CA PRO A 51 7.86 -31.33 61.96
C PRO A 51 7.41 -32.40 60.91
N GLY A 52 8.34 -33.22 60.42
CA GLY A 52 8.11 -34.27 59.42
C GLY A 52 7.99 -35.72 59.96
N TYR A 53 7.75 -36.66 59.03
CA TYR A 53 8.03 -38.11 59.12
C TYR A 53 8.30 -38.69 57.69
N PRO A 54 9.00 -39.83 57.54
CA PRO A 54 9.57 -40.28 56.26
C PRO A 54 8.80 -41.44 55.58
N GLN A 55 9.10 -41.70 54.29
CA GLN A 55 9.58 -43.00 53.75
C GLN A 55 9.12 -43.34 52.32
N ALA A 56 10.04 -44.04 51.62
CA ALA A 56 9.89 -44.95 50.48
C ALA A 56 9.84 -44.34 49.06
N GLY A 57 10.94 -44.56 48.34
CA GLY A 57 11.02 -44.34 46.90
C GLY A 57 10.49 -45.51 46.08
N GLN A 58 10.25 -45.22 44.80
CA GLN A 58 10.34 -46.16 43.69
C GLN A 58 10.84 -45.38 42.46
N GLY A 59 11.86 -45.92 41.80
CA GLY A 59 12.43 -45.35 40.58
C GLY A 59 11.49 -45.52 39.37
N GLN A 60 11.63 -44.63 38.39
CA GLN A 60 11.03 -44.79 37.06
C GLN A 60 12.11 -44.68 35.96
N PRO A 61 11.97 -45.43 34.85
CA PRO A 61 13.03 -45.71 33.90
C PRO A 61 13.18 -44.63 32.83
N GLY A 62 14.42 -44.45 32.35
CA GLY A 62 14.77 -43.55 31.26
C GLY A 62 14.25 -44.02 29.89
N TYR A 63 13.87 -43.05 29.08
CA TYR A 63 13.39 -43.23 27.70
C TYR A 63 14.56 -43.03 26.71
N PRO A 64 14.71 -43.88 25.68
CA PRO A 64 15.74 -43.70 24.67
C PRO A 64 15.34 -42.66 23.61
N GLN A 65 16.34 -41.87 23.20
CA GLN A 65 16.30 -40.83 22.19
C GLN A 65 16.29 -41.44 20.77
N ALA A 66 15.23 -41.19 19.99
CA ALA A 66 15.16 -41.56 18.58
C ALA A 66 15.70 -40.43 17.70
N GLY A 67 16.68 -40.75 16.85
CA GLY A 67 17.24 -39.84 15.85
C GLY A 67 16.28 -39.67 14.67
N TYR A 68 16.07 -38.41 14.26
CA TYR A 68 15.28 -38.09 13.07
C TYR A 68 16.20 -37.96 11.86
N ALA A 69 15.98 -38.81 10.86
CA ALA A 69 16.59 -38.73 9.54
C ALA A 69 15.92 -37.60 8.71
N GLN A 70 16.73 -36.87 7.93
CA GLN A 70 16.26 -35.87 6.97
C GLN A 70 15.51 -36.53 5.79
N PRO A 71 14.38 -35.96 5.32
CA PRO A 71 13.80 -36.34 4.04
C PRO A 71 14.61 -35.76 2.87
N GLY A 72 15.13 -36.64 2.01
CA GLY A 72 15.74 -36.27 0.73
C GLY A 72 14.69 -35.89 -0.31
N TYR A 73 14.98 -34.85 -1.09
CA TYR A 73 14.18 -34.39 -2.21
C TYR A 73 14.28 -35.38 -3.39
N PRO A 74 13.18 -35.78 -4.04
CA PRO A 74 13.25 -36.46 -5.32
C PRO A 74 13.56 -35.45 -6.43
N GLN A 75 14.72 -35.60 -7.07
CA GLN A 75 15.12 -34.87 -8.26
C GLN A 75 14.36 -35.43 -9.47
N ALA A 76 13.46 -34.61 -10.05
CA ALA A 76 12.80 -34.96 -11.31
C ALA A 76 13.82 -34.91 -12.45
N GLY A 77 13.98 -36.04 -13.15
CA GLY A 77 14.83 -36.18 -14.31
C GLY A 77 14.34 -35.34 -15.49
N TYR A 78 15.25 -34.60 -16.10
CA TYR A 78 15.01 -33.85 -17.33
C TYR A 78 14.85 -34.85 -18.48
N ALA A 79 13.66 -34.95 -19.05
CA ALA A 79 13.47 -35.58 -20.35
C ALA A 79 13.98 -34.61 -21.43
N GLN A 80 15.06 -34.99 -22.12
CA GLN A 80 15.52 -34.30 -23.34
C GLN A 80 14.45 -34.43 -24.42
N GLN A 81 13.89 -33.30 -24.85
CA GLN A 81 13.09 -33.23 -26.06
C GLN A 81 14.05 -33.03 -27.24
N GLY A 82 14.19 -34.06 -28.07
CA GLY A 82 15.09 -34.09 -29.22
C GLY A 82 14.67 -33.11 -30.32
N TYR A 83 15.65 -32.42 -30.88
CA TYR A 83 15.52 -31.66 -32.12
C TYR A 83 15.30 -32.62 -33.30
N PRO A 84 14.38 -32.34 -34.25
CA PRO A 84 14.40 -33.03 -35.53
C PRO A 84 15.57 -32.52 -36.37
N GLN A 85 16.48 -33.43 -36.73
CA GLN A 85 17.46 -33.21 -37.79
C GLN A 85 16.77 -33.22 -39.17
N PRO A 86 17.22 -32.40 -40.14
CA PRO A 86 16.89 -32.58 -41.55
C PRO A 86 17.87 -33.56 -42.21
N GLY A 87 17.33 -34.57 -42.88
CA GLY A 87 18.04 -35.52 -43.75
C GLY A 87 17.33 -35.69 -45.11
N PRO A 88 18.01 -36.23 -46.14
CA PRO A 88 18.23 -35.51 -47.39
C PRO A 88 17.50 -36.05 -48.63
N GLY A 89 17.26 -35.16 -49.61
CA GLY A 89 17.33 -35.52 -51.05
C GLY A 89 16.13 -35.18 -51.94
N PHE A 90 16.46 -34.54 -53.09
CA PHE A 90 15.83 -34.62 -54.43
C PHE A 90 14.47 -33.91 -54.66
N VAL A 91 14.21 -33.09 -55.70
CA VAL A 91 14.89 -32.42 -56.85
C VAL A 91 13.96 -31.24 -57.31
N PRO A 92 14.42 -30.24 -58.09
CA PRO A 92 13.67 -29.04 -58.44
C PRO A 92 12.99 -29.08 -59.83
N ASP A 93 11.89 -28.34 -60.04
CA ASP A 93 11.44 -27.83 -61.36
C ASP A 93 10.25 -26.82 -61.22
N PRO A 94 9.84 -26.02 -62.23
CA PRO A 94 10.33 -24.65 -62.48
C PRO A 94 9.25 -23.53 -62.44
N GLN A 95 9.71 -22.27 -62.38
CA GLN A 95 8.95 -21.00 -62.40
C GLN A 95 8.35 -20.65 -63.76
N ILE A 96 7.20 -19.94 -63.77
CA ILE A 96 6.75 -18.94 -64.77
C ILE A 96 5.74 -17.94 -64.13
N PRO A 97 5.63 -16.69 -64.62
CA PRO A 97 5.57 -15.46 -63.81
C PRO A 97 4.21 -14.72 -63.80
N TYR A 98 4.08 -13.72 -62.91
CA TYR A 98 2.93 -12.80 -62.83
C TYR A 98 3.21 -11.45 -63.53
N ALA A 99 2.15 -10.88 -64.10
CA ALA A 99 2.12 -9.75 -65.04
C ALA A 99 2.00 -8.34 -64.38
N GLU A 100 2.45 -7.33 -65.14
CA GLU A 100 2.45 -5.87 -64.89
C GLU A 100 1.03 -5.24 -64.95
N GLY A 101 0.68 -4.22 -64.14
CA GLY A 101 1.01 -2.79 -64.22
C GLY A 101 -0.21 -1.96 -63.73
N PRO A 102 -0.29 -0.61 -63.80
CA PRO A 102 0.72 0.43 -64.05
C PRO A 102 0.77 1.55 -62.97
N SER A 103 1.87 2.31 -62.89
CA SER A 103 1.97 3.57 -62.12
C SER A 103 2.84 4.60 -62.85
N LEU A 104 2.39 5.87 -62.89
CA LEU A 104 3.16 7.08 -63.24
C LEU A 104 2.33 8.33 -62.86
N PRO A 105 2.89 9.57 -62.78
CA PRO A 105 4.30 9.98 -62.58
C PRO A 105 4.48 11.18 -61.61
N TYR A 106 5.71 11.48 -61.18
CA TYR A 106 6.27 12.86 -61.02
C TYR A 106 7.78 12.74 -60.80
N GLN A 107 8.60 12.86 -61.86
CA GLN A 107 9.31 14.04 -62.38
C GLN A 107 10.56 14.43 -61.58
N ASN A 108 11.72 14.22 -62.22
CA ASN A 108 13.03 14.67 -61.77
C ASN A 108 13.89 15.11 -62.97
N GLY A 109 14.78 16.08 -62.76
CA GLY A 109 15.94 16.38 -63.60
C GLY A 109 16.32 17.87 -63.65
N PRO A 110 17.55 18.24 -64.09
CA PRO A 110 18.82 17.49 -64.00
C PRO A 110 20.07 18.38 -63.69
N GLN A 111 21.22 17.77 -63.33
CA GLN A 111 22.55 17.90 -64.01
C GLN A 111 23.76 17.50 -63.12
N GLN A 112 24.69 16.77 -63.76
CA GLN A 112 25.99 16.23 -63.29
C GLN A 112 27.18 17.18 -63.65
N PRO A 113 28.47 16.75 -63.71
CA PRO A 113 29.42 16.37 -62.65
C PRO A 113 30.78 17.12 -62.78
N PHE A 114 31.69 17.02 -61.80
CA PHE A 114 33.13 17.21 -62.07
C PHE A 114 34.01 16.22 -61.29
N THR A 115 34.97 15.67 -62.03
CA THR A 115 36.07 14.74 -61.72
C THR A 115 37.16 15.43 -60.86
N GLN A 116 38.07 14.80 -60.10
CA GLN A 116 39.09 13.78 -60.45
C GLN A 116 39.89 13.39 -59.14
N PRO A 117 41.04 12.67 -59.14
CA PRO A 117 41.17 11.33 -58.56
C PRO A 117 42.22 11.18 -57.41
N ASP A 118 42.46 9.93 -57.02
CA ASP A 118 43.71 9.36 -56.51
C ASP A 118 43.72 8.86 -55.05
N GLY A 119 44.29 7.67 -54.87
CA GLY A 119 44.21 6.86 -53.67
C GLY A 119 45.33 7.10 -52.67
N SER A 120 45.08 6.75 -51.41
CA SER A 120 46.07 6.19 -50.50
C SER A 120 45.38 5.69 -49.22
N MET A 121 45.85 4.54 -48.74
CA MET A 121 45.46 3.95 -47.45
C MET A 121 45.86 4.87 -46.29
N GLY A 122 44.96 5.09 -45.31
CA GLY A 122 45.37 5.63 -44.00
C GLY A 122 44.24 6.09 -43.05
N VAL A 123 44.13 5.35 -41.94
CA VAL A 123 43.74 5.80 -40.57
C VAL A 123 42.26 6.15 -40.27
N PRO A 124 41.65 5.59 -39.19
CA PRO A 124 40.31 5.98 -38.76
C PRO A 124 40.36 7.32 -37.99
N VAL A 125 39.59 8.31 -38.44
CA VAL A 125 39.42 9.60 -37.76
C VAL A 125 38.12 9.60 -36.97
N TYR A 126 38.24 9.82 -35.67
CA TYR A 126 37.16 10.12 -34.73
C TYR A 126 36.55 11.48 -35.13
N GLY A 127 35.24 11.55 -35.36
CA GLY A 127 34.55 12.77 -35.76
C GLY A 127 33.24 12.93 -35.01
N ASP A 128 33.26 13.76 -33.96
CA ASP A 128 32.09 14.27 -33.26
C ASP A 128 31.19 15.05 -34.25
N VAL A 129 29.99 14.53 -34.51
CA VAL A 129 28.90 15.30 -35.09
C VAL A 129 28.00 15.74 -33.94
N PRO A 130 27.86 17.03 -33.62
CA PRO A 130 26.90 17.46 -32.61
C PRO A 130 25.47 17.17 -33.11
N PRO A 131 24.57 16.61 -32.28
CA PRO A 131 23.19 16.36 -32.68
C PRO A 131 22.51 17.65 -33.13
N SER A 132 21.72 17.57 -34.20
CA SER A 132 20.93 18.68 -34.74
C SER A 132 19.94 19.22 -33.71
N TYR A 133 19.97 20.54 -33.51
CA TYR A 133 19.21 21.33 -32.53
C TYR A 133 17.66 21.34 -32.71
N TYR A 134 17.12 20.56 -33.66
CA TYR A 134 15.68 20.54 -34.00
C TYR A 134 14.94 19.28 -33.53
N ASP A 135 15.35 18.68 -32.40
CA ASP A 135 14.65 17.53 -31.80
C ASP A 135 14.20 17.85 -30.36
N ASN A 136 13.44 18.94 -30.22
CA ASN A 136 12.89 19.41 -28.94
C ASN A 136 11.34 19.39 -28.92
N GLU A 137 10.69 18.54 -29.71
CA GLU A 137 9.24 18.32 -29.60
C GLU A 137 8.86 17.33 -28.48
N ASP A 138 9.82 16.57 -27.95
CA ASP A 138 9.61 15.61 -26.84
C ASP A 138 9.64 16.26 -25.44
N PHE A 139 10.22 17.45 -25.31
CA PHE A 139 10.36 18.14 -24.01
C PHE A 139 9.12 18.96 -23.60
N THR A 140 8.24 19.28 -24.55
CA THR A 140 6.99 20.00 -24.25
C THR A 140 5.79 19.06 -24.18
N ASN A 141 5.72 18.02 -25.02
CA ASN A 141 4.59 17.07 -25.00
C ASN A 141 4.54 16.19 -23.75
N SER A 142 5.68 15.71 -23.24
CA SER A 142 5.74 14.85 -22.05
C SER A 142 5.13 15.51 -20.80
N GLY A 143 5.38 16.80 -20.58
CA GLY A 143 4.88 17.53 -19.41
C GLY A 143 3.38 17.86 -19.44
N PHE A 144 2.76 17.97 -20.63
CA PHE A 144 1.32 18.16 -20.78
C PHE A 144 0.58 16.82 -20.78
N GLU A 145 1.14 15.79 -21.41
CA GLU A 145 0.61 14.42 -21.43
C GLU A 145 0.59 13.81 -20.01
N ASP A 146 1.65 13.99 -19.22
CA ASP A 146 1.67 13.55 -17.82
C ASP A 146 0.58 14.22 -16.96
N LYS A 147 0.27 15.50 -17.23
CA LYS A 147 -0.77 16.24 -16.49
C LYS A 147 -2.17 15.79 -16.89
N THR A 148 -2.46 15.63 -18.18
CA THR A 148 -3.77 15.21 -18.66
C THR A 148 -4.08 13.78 -18.27
N ILE A 149 -3.09 12.88 -18.38
CA ILE A 149 -3.22 11.49 -17.92
C ILE A 149 -3.46 11.45 -16.40
N ARG A 150 -2.72 12.23 -15.61
CA ARG A 150 -2.94 12.31 -14.16
C ARG A 150 -4.33 12.84 -13.80
N GLN A 151 -4.80 13.89 -14.48
CA GLN A 151 -6.15 14.41 -14.27
C GLN A 151 -7.23 13.38 -14.62
N ALA A 152 -7.02 12.59 -15.68
CA ALA A 152 -7.91 11.49 -16.04
C ALA A 152 -7.92 10.38 -14.97
N PHE A 153 -6.75 10.02 -14.44
CA PHE A 153 -6.62 9.07 -13.33
C PHE A 153 -7.35 9.56 -12.07
N ILE A 154 -7.08 10.79 -11.62
CA ILE A 154 -7.72 11.40 -10.46
C ILE A 154 -9.25 11.44 -10.65
N ARG A 155 -9.72 11.89 -11.83
CA ARG A 155 -11.15 11.92 -12.16
C ARG A 155 -11.77 10.52 -12.07
N LYS A 156 -11.07 9.50 -12.56
CA LYS A 156 -11.52 8.11 -12.50
C LYS A 156 -11.63 7.61 -11.07
N VAL A 157 -10.63 7.88 -10.21
CA VAL A 157 -10.66 7.51 -8.79
C VAL A 157 -11.83 8.16 -8.07
N PHE A 158 -12.01 9.48 -8.23
CA PHE A 158 -13.12 10.19 -7.57
C PHE A 158 -14.49 9.77 -8.12
N MET A 159 -14.62 9.44 -9.41
CA MET A 159 -15.85 8.86 -9.96
C MET A 159 -16.19 7.52 -9.30
N VAL A 160 -15.20 6.62 -9.21
CA VAL A 160 -15.37 5.32 -8.55
C VAL A 160 -15.74 5.52 -7.08
N LEU A 161 -15.00 6.36 -6.36
CA LEU A 161 -15.27 6.70 -4.96
C LEU A 161 -16.69 7.24 -4.76
N THR A 162 -17.15 8.14 -5.64
CA THR A 162 -18.51 8.70 -5.57
C THR A 162 -19.55 7.61 -5.72
N VAL A 163 -19.37 6.69 -6.66
CA VAL A 163 -20.28 5.53 -6.82
C VAL A 163 -20.28 4.67 -5.56
N GLN A 164 -19.11 4.40 -4.97
CA GLN A 164 -19.02 3.61 -3.73
C GLN A 164 -19.79 4.25 -2.59
N LEU A 165 -19.60 5.56 -2.37
CA LEU A 165 -20.29 6.30 -1.32
C LEU A 165 -21.79 6.39 -1.56
N MET A 166 -22.25 6.53 -2.81
CA MET A 166 -23.68 6.50 -3.14
C MET A 166 -24.33 5.15 -2.84
N VAL A 167 -23.62 4.06 -3.13
CA VAL A 167 -24.08 2.70 -2.77
C VAL A 167 -24.18 2.59 -1.25
N THR A 168 -23.15 2.99 -0.50
CA THR A 168 -23.19 2.92 0.97
C THR A 168 -24.29 3.79 1.57
N PHE A 169 -24.43 5.02 1.09
CA PHE A 169 -25.51 5.91 1.48
C PHE A 169 -26.88 5.28 1.25
N SER A 170 -27.06 4.58 0.12
CA SER A 170 -28.32 3.88 -0.19
C SER A 170 -28.61 2.75 0.82
N PHE A 171 -27.61 1.92 1.16
CA PHE A 171 -27.76 0.88 2.18
C PHE A 171 -28.09 1.47 3.56
N VAL A 172 -27.35 2.50 3.97
CA VAL A 172 -27.59 3.20 5.24
C VAL A 172 -28.99 3.79 5.26
N ALA A 173 -29.43 4.44 4.18
CA ALA A 173 -30.77 5.01 4.06
C ALA A 173 -31.86 3.94 4.16
N VAL A 174 -31.74 2.83 3.41
CA VAL A 174 -32.73 1.75 3.46
C VAL A 174 -32.82 1.16 4.87
N PHE A 175 -31.71 0.84 5.53
CA PHE A 175 -31.75 0.25 6.88
C PHE A 175 -32.07 1.26 7.98
N THR A 176 -32.03 2.56 7.68
CA THR A 176 -32.42 3.62 8.63
C THR A 176 -33.89 4.01 8.50
N PHE A 177 -34.42 4.15 7.29
CA PHE A 177 -35.76 4.66 7.02
C PHE A 177 -36.81 3.57 6.77
N VAL A 178 -36.42 2.38 6.32
CA VAL A 178 -37.36 1.27 6.11
C VAL A 178 -37.39 0.40 7.35
N GLU A 179 -38.50 0.45 8.10
CA GLU A 179 -38.64 -0.24 9.38
C GLU A 179 -38.50 -1.77 9.25
N GLU A 180 -39.10 -2.36 8.22
CA GLU A 180 -38.99 -3.80 7.93
C GLU A 180 -37.54 -4.23 7.69
N ALA A 181 -36.77 -3.43 6.93
CA ALA A 181 -35.37 -3.72 6.67
C ALA A 181 -34.53 -3.57 7.95
N LYS A 182 -34.78 -2.52 8.73
CA LYS A 182 -34.14 -2.28 10.04
C LYS A 182 -34.37 -3.45 11.00
N LEU A 183 -35.62 -3.92 11.12
CA LEU A 183 -35.98 -5.04 11.97
C LEU A 183 -35.34 -6.35 11.49
N PHE A 184 -35.38 -6.62 10.18
CA PHE A 184 -34.78 -7.82 9.60
C PHE A 184 -33.29 -7.93 9.94
N VAL A 185 -32.50 -6.87 9.70
CA VAL A 185 -31.05 -6.92 9.90
C VAL A 185 -30.65 -6.98 11.38
N ARG A 186 -31.44 -6.36 12.27
CA ARG A 186 -31.24 -6.46 13.72
C ARG A 186 -31.56 -7.86 14.26
N GLN A 187 -32.58 -8.52 13.72
CA GLN A 187 -32.96 -9.88 14.12
C GLN A 187 -32.04 -10.96 13.54
N ASN A 188 -31.38 -10.68 12.41
CA ASN A 188 -30.56 -11.63 11.68
C ASN A 188 -29.08 -11.22 11.64
N PRO A 189 -28.37 -11.17 12.78
CA PRO A 189 -26.96 -10.74 12.83
C PRO A 189 -26.01 -11.66 12.07
N TRP A 190 -26.42 -12.89 11.73
CA TRP A 190 -25.65 -13.79 10.87
C TRP A 190 -25.32 -13.17 9.50
N THR A 191 -26.21 -12.31 8.98
CA THR A 191 -26.03 -11.60 7.71
C THR A 191 -24.83 -10.66 7.73
N TYR A 192 -24.55 -10.02 8.88
CA TYR A 192 -23.37 -9.19 9.07
C TYR A 192 -22.08 -10.02 8.98
N TYR A 193 -22.04 -11.17 9.65
CA TYR A 193 -20.86 -12.06 9.61
C TYR A 193 -20.63 -12.66 8.22
N VAL A 194 -21.71 -12.99 7.48
CA VAL A 194 -21.61 -13.41 6.08
C VAL A 194 -21.07 -12.29 5.21
N SER A 195 -21.60 -11.06 5.35
CA SER A 195 -21.08 -9.91 4.61
C SER A 195 -19.60 -9.65 4.92
N TYR A 196 -19.21 -9.75 6.19
CA TYR A 196 -17.82 -9.62 6.63
C TYR A 196 -16.92 -10.71 6.01
N ALA A 197 -17.36 -11.97 5.98
CA ALA A 197 -16.62 -13.05 5.35
C ALA A 197 -16.44 -12.79 3.84
N VAL A 198 -17.49 -12.33 3.15
CA VAL A 198 -17.42 -11.95 1.72
C VAL A 198 -16.43 -10.82 1.51
N PHE A 199 -16.45 -9.79 2.36
CA PHE A 199 -15.51 -8.67 2.32
C PHE A 199 -14.06 -9.15 2.46
N VAL A 200 -13.76 -9.97 3.47
CA VAL A 200 -12.42 -10.50 3.72
C VAL A 200 -11.94 -11.38 2.57
N VAL A 201 -12.79 -12.28 2.05
CA VAL A 201 -12.44 -13.14 0.91
C VAL A 201 -12.16 -12.29 -0.32
N ALA A 202 -12.98 -11.27 -0.61
CA ALA A 202 -12.75 -10.37 -1.74
C ALA A 202 -11.46 -9.56 -1.57
N LEU A 203 -11.10 -9.13 -0.35
CA LEU A 203 -9.82 -8.47 -0.07
C LEU A 203 -8.63 -9.42 -0.27
N ILE A 204 -8.74 -10.69 0.15
CA ILE A 204 -7.69 -11.69 -0.06
C ILE A 204 -7.52 -11.99 -1.54
N VAL A 205 -8.61 -12.22 -2.28
CA VAL A 205 -8.57 -12.43 -3.73
C VAL A 205 -7.93 -11.25 -4.43
N LEU A 206 -8.31 -10.02 -4.05
CA LEU A 206 -7.66 -8.85 -4.58
C LEU A 206 -6.18 -8.89 -4.24
N SER A 207 -5.78 -9.02 -2.98
CA SER A 207 -4.38 -8.98 -2.52
C SER A 207 -3.50 -10.05 -3.16
N CYS A 208 -3.96 -11.29 -3.25
CA CYS A 208 -3.19 -12.46 -3.67
C CYS A 208 -3.24 -12.72 -5.19
N CYS A 209 -4.29 -12.28 -5.90
CA CYS A 209 -4.47 -12.55 -7.34
C CYS A 209 -4.32 -11.27 -8.17
N GLY A 210 -3.08 -10.86 -8.43
CA GLY A 210 -2.76 -9.69 -9.25
C GLY A 210 -3.35 -9.74 -10.66
N ASP A 211 -3.36 -10.91 -11.30
CA ASP A 211 -3.87 -11.06 -12.68
C ASP A 211 -5.40 -10.88 -12.77
N PHE A 212 -6.14 -11.33 -11.75
CA PHE A 212 -7.58 -11.12 -11.64
C PHE A 212 -7.91 -9.64 -11.42
N ARG A 213 -7.02 -8.91 -10.74
CA ARG A 213 -7.14 -7.47 -10.47
C ARG A 213 -6.76 -6.58 -11.66
N ARG A 214 -5.95 -7.07 -12.60
CA ARG A 214 -5.48 -6.33 -13.78
C ARG A 214 -6.42 -6.46 -14.98
N LYS A 215 -7.20 -7.54 -15.03
CA LYS A 215 -8.06 -7.84 -16.18
C LYS A 215 -9.44 -7.20 -16.03
N HIS A 216 -9.80 -6.34 -16.97
CA HIS A 216 -11.19 -5.91 -17.11
C HIS A 216 -12.05 -7.10 -17.61
N PRO A 217 -13.27 -7.32 -17.07
CA PRO A 217 -14.00 -6.53 -16.07
C PRO A 217 -13.85 -7.02 -14.61
N TRP A 218 -13.03 -8.04 -14.35
CA TRP A 218 -12.91 -8.68 -13.04
C TRP A 218 -12.51 -7.75 -11.92
N ASN A 219 -11.71 -6.75 -12.23
CA ASN A 219 -11.30 -5.70 -11.29
C ASN A 219 -12.47 -4.86 -10.75
N LEU A 220 -13.45 -4.55 -11.60
CA LEU A 220 -14.69 -3.86 -11.22
C LEU A 220 -15.63 -4.78 -10.46
N VAL A 221 -15.70 -6.06 -10.84
CA VAL A 221 -16.50 -7.05 -10.12
C VAL A 221 -15.99 -7.19 -8.68
N ALA A 222 -14.69 -7.38 -8.48
CA ALA A 222 -14.10 -7.47 -7.15
C ALA A 222 -14.34 -6.20 -6.31
N LEU A 223 -14.17 -5.02 -6.91
CA LEU A 223 -14.45 -3.75 -6.24
C LEU A 223 -15.93 -3.60 -5.87
N SER A 224 -16.84 -4.03 -6.75
CA SER A 224 -18.29 -3.98 -6.48
C SER A 224 -18.68 -4.88 -5.32
N ILE A 225 -18.14 -6.11 -5.25
CA ILE A 225 -18.36 -7.05 -4.13
C ILE A 225 -17.88 -6.45 -2.81
N LEU A 226 -16.69 -5.86 -2.78
CA LEU A 226 -16.19 -5.18 -1.58
C LEU A 226 -17.06 -4.00 -1.17
N THR A 227 -17.49 -3.21 -2.14
CA THR A 227 -18.33 -2.03 -1.89
C THR A 227 -19.67 -2.44 -1.33
N LEU A 228 -20.33 -3.44 -1.93
CA LEU A 228 -21.63 -3.96 -1.49
C LEU A 228 -21.55 -4.60 -0.10
N SER A 229 -20.53 -5.42 0.15
CA SER A 229 -20.35 -6.08 1.45
C SER A 229 -20.06 -5.07 2.56
N LEU A 230 -19.15 -4.12 2.34
CA LEU A 230 -18.89 -3.06 3.32
C LEU A 230 -20.12 -2.15 3.51
N SER A 231 -20.81 -1.78 2.43
CA SER A 231 -22.05 -0.98 2.50
C SER A 231 -23.13 -1.66 3.33
N TYR A 232 -23.30 -2.98 3.16
CA TYR A 232 -24.22 -3.77 3.96
C TYR A 232 -23.82 -3.75 5.44
N MET A 233 -22.54 -3.96 5.76
CA MET A 233 -22.04 -3.92 7.14
C MET A 233 -22.30 -2.57 7.79
N VAL A 234 -21.97 -1.48 7.08
CA VAL A 234 -22.14 -0.10 7.56
C VAL A 234 -23.63 0.22 7.76
N GLY A 235 -24.49 -0.17 6.82
CA GLY A 235 -25.93 -0.03 6.96
C GLY A 235 -26.46 -0.79 8.18
N MET A 236 -25.97 -2.02 8.41
CA MET A 236 -26.39 -2.87 9.53
C MET A 236 -25.99 -2.21 10.85
N ILE A 237 -24.76 -1.71 10.96
CA ILE A 237 -24.29 -0.95 12.13
C ILE A 237 -25.17 0.30 12.34
N ALA A 238 -25.41 1.09 11.29
CA ALA A 238 -26.25 2.28 11.35
C ALA A 238 -27.68 1.96 11.81
N SER A 239 -28.19 0.78 11.46
CA SER A 239 -29.51 0.33 11.87
C SER A 239 -29.67 0.27 13.38
N PHE A 240 -28.59 0.08 14.17
CA PHE A 240 -28.62 0.05 15.65
C PHE A 240 -28.66 1.43 16.31
N TYR A 241 -28.48 2.51 15.55
CA TYR A 241 -28.56 3.87 16.05
C TYR A 241 -29.93 4.48 15.73
N ASN A 242 -30.28 5.53 16.47
CA ASN A 242 -31.47 6.34 16.18
C ASN A 242 -31.30 7.09 14.85
N THR A 243 -32.39 7.27 14.10
CA THR A 243 -32.37 7.93 12.78
C THR A 243 -31.75 9.33 12.84
N ASP A 244 -32.07 10.12 13.87
CA ASP A 244 -31.49 11.46 14.06
C ASP A 244 -29.96 11.40 14.24
N THR A 245 -29.47 10.43 14.99
CA THR A 245 -28.03 10.16 15.18
C THR A 245 -27.36 9.85 13.86
N VAL A 246 -27.97 8.98 13.04
CA VAL A 246 -27.43 8.60 11.73
C VAL A 246 -27.38 9.80 10.79
N ILE A 247 -28.46 10.60 10.71
CA ILE A 247 -28.51 11.79 9.84
C ILE A 247 -27.43 12.81 10.23
N MET A 248 -27.27 13.10 11.53
CA MET A 248 -26.21 13.99 11.99
C MET A 248 -24.82 13.44 11.65
N ALA A 249 -24.58 12.15 11.87
CA ALA A 249 -23.29 11.54 11.59
C ALA A 249 -22.93 11.61 10.09
N VAL A 250 -23.89 11.36 9.20
CA VAL A 250 -23.71 11.53 7.74
C VAL A 250 -23.35 12.99 7.41
N GLY A 251 -24.07 13.95 7.97
CA GLY A 251 -23.81 15.37 7.74
C GLY A 251 -22.42 15.82 8.21
N ILE A 252 -22.01 15.44 9.42
CA ILE A 252 -20.68 15.76 9.97
C ILE A 252 -19.59 15.09 9.13
N THR A 253 -19.76 13.82 8.77
CA THR A 253 -18.79 13.08 7.93
C THR A 253 -18.59 13.77 6.59
N ALA A 254 -19.68 14.19 5.93
CA ALA A 254 -19.61 14.88 4.65
C ALA A 254 -18.80 16.19 4.77
N VAL A 255 -19.05 17.00 5.80
CA VAL A 255 -18.32 18.24 6.06
C VAL A 255 -16.85 17.97 6.35
N VAL A 256 -16.53 17.01 7.21
CA VAL A 256 -15.14 16.64 7.56
C VAL A 256 -14.39 16.16 6.31
N CYS A 257 -14.95 15.21 5.57
CA CYS A 257 -14.30 14.64 4.40
C CYS A 257 -14.11 15.68 3.29
N PHE A 258 -15.13 16.51 3.02
CA PHE A 258 -15.02 17.59 2.04
C PHE A 258 -13.93 18.60 2.43
N THR A 259 -13.92 19.02 3.70
CA THR A 259 -12.91 19.97 4.22
C THR A 259 -11.50 19.41 4.07
N VAL A 260 -11.31 18.14 4.43
CA VAL A 260 -9.99 17.47 4.40
C VAL A 260 -9.52 17.27 2.96
N VAL A 261 -10.41 16.85 2.05
CA VAL A 261 -10.06 16.71 0.62
C VAL A 261 -9.67 18.06 0.03
N VAL A 262 -10.46 19.12 0.27
CA VAL A 262 -10.16 20.48 -0.20
C VAL A 262 -8.85 21.00 0.41
N PHE A 263 -8.61 20.76 1.69
CA PHE A 263 -7.37 21.10 2.38
C PHE A 263 -6.17 20.36 1.78
N SER A 264 -6.27 19.04 1.56
CA SER A 264 -5.20 18.24 0.94
C SER A 264 -4.88 18.66 -0.50
N LEU A 265 -5.88 19.12 -1.25
CA LEU A 265 -5.70 19.66 -2.61
C LEU A 265 -4.93 21.00 -2.62
N GLN A 266 -5.06 21.81 -1.57
CA GLN A 266 -4.46 23.14 -1.49
C GLN A 266 -3.18 23.18 -0.63
N SER A 267 -2.96 22.18 0.21
CA SER A 267 -1.84 22.13 1.14
C SER A 267 -0.51 22.01 0.40
N LYS A 268 0.43 22.88 0.78
CA LYS A 268 1.83 22.81 0.35
C LYS A 268 2.67 21.88 1.23
N TYR A 269 2.13 21.47 2.39
CA TYR A 269 2.79 20.55 3.30
C TYR A 269 2.57 19.11 2.84
N ASP A 270 3.65 18.34 2.80
CA ASP A 270 3.62 16.92 2.43
C ASP A 270 3.31 16.05 3.65
N PHE A 271 2.03 15.75 3.88
CA PHE A 271 1.61 14.81 4.92
C PHE A 271 1.99 13.38 4.58
N THR A 272 2.32 13.04 3.33
CA THR A 272 2.71 11.67 2.98
C THR A 272 3.96 11.21 3.72
N SER A 273 4.79 12.16 4.17
CA SER A 273 5.94 11.93 5.05
C SER A 273 5.56 11.38 6.43
N CYS A 274 4.37 11.67 6.96
CA CYS A 274 3.93 11.17 8.28
C CYS A 274 3.24 9.80 8.24
N ARG A 275 3.20 9.12 7.08
CA ARG A 275 2.53 7.82 6.94
C ARG A 275 3.03 6.75 7.91
N GLY A 276 4.34 6.76 8.24
CA GLY A 276 4.91 5.87 9.26
C GLY A 276 4.34 6.12 10.66
N VAL A 277 4.11 7.38 11.03
CA VAL A 277 3.50 7.74 12.32
C VAL A 277 2.04 7.30 12.36
N LEU A 278 1.28 7.55 11.28
CA LEU A 278 -0.12 7.11 11.20
C LEU A 278 -0.26 5.59 11.32
N PHE A 279 0.67 4.83 10.73
CA PHE A 279 0.71 3.38 10.89
C PHE A 279 0.92 2.97 12.36
N VAL A 280 1.85 3.59 13.08
CA VAL A 280 2.04 3.33 14.51
C VAL A 280 0.79 3.69 15.31
N CYS A 281 0.16 4.84 15.03
CA CYS A 281 -1.09 5.26 15.67
C CYS A 281 -2.23 4.26 15.41
N LEU A 282 -2.31 3.68 14.21
CA LEU A 282 -3.28 2.63 13.87
C LEU A 282 -3.09 1.38 14.73
N ILE A 283 -1.85 0.93 14.91
CA ILE A 283 -1.55 -0.22 15.78
C ILE A 283 -1.90 0.08 17.24
N VAL A 284 -1.57 1.27 17.74
CA VAL A 284 -1.96 1.70 19.09
C VAL A 284 -3.48 1.70 19.25
N LEU A 285 -4.21 2.22 18.26
CA LEU A 285 -5.66 2.25 18.28
C LEU A 285 -6.26 0.83 18.24
N LEU A 286 -5.68 -0.09 17.46
CA LEU A 286 -6.08 -1.50 17.44
C LEU A 286 -5.90 -2.14 18.82
N VAL A 287 -4.75 -1.97 19.46
CA VAL A 287 -4.52 -2.49 20.82
C VAL A 287 -5.49 -1.83 21.83
N PHE A 288 -5.75 -0.53 21.69
CA PHE A 288 -6.72 0.17 22.54
C PHE A 288 -8.15 -0.36 22.37
N SER A 289 -8.53 -0.80 21.17
CA SER A 289 -9.83 -1.44 20.92
C SER A 289 -10.02 -2.72 21.74
N ILE A 290 -8.96 -3.50 21.93
CA ILE A 290 -8.96 -4.71 22.76
C ILE A 290 -9.22 -4.34 24.23
N LEU A 291 -8.62 -3.25 24.71
CA LEU A 291 -8.88 -2.75 26.07
C LEU A 291 -10.34 -2.31 26.25
N CYS A 292 -10.93 -1.67 25.23
CA CYS A 292 -12.33 -1.24 25.29
C CYS A 292 -13.31 -2.42 25.45
N ILE A 293 -12.98 -3.60 24.92
CA ILE A 293 -13.78 -4.83 25.10
C ILE A 293 -13.88 -5.24 26.58
N PHE A 294 -12.79 -5.10 27.35
CA PHE A 294 -12.76 -5.49 28.76
C PHE A 294 -13.35 -4.43 29.69
N PHE A 295 -13.03 -3.14 29.46
CA PHE A 295 -13.38 -2.06 30.38
C PHE A 295 -14.73 -1.38 30.09
N ARG A 296 -15.41 -1.75 28.98
CA ARG A 296 -16.76 -1.35 28.55
C ARG A 296 -17.34 -0.15 29.30
N ASN A 297 -16.77 1.02 29.01
CA ASN A 297 -17.13 2.30 29.62
C ASN A 297 -17.46 3.29 28.51
N ARG A 298 -18.57 4.00 28.67
CA ARG A 298 -19.05 5.01 27.73
C ARG A 298 -18.01 6.08 27.38
N ILE A 299 -17.29 6.59 28.38
CA ILE A 299 -16.25 7.61 28.18
C ILE A 299 -15.11 7.02 27.35
N LEU A 300 -14.68 5.79 27.66
CA LEU A 300 -13.64 5.10 26.89
C LEU A 300 -14.05 4.89 25.44
N ASP A 301 -15.30 4.51 25.19
CA ASP A 301 -15.82 4.32 23.83
C ASP A 301 -15.86 5.64 23.04
N ILE A 302 -16.25 6.76 23.67
CA ILE A 302 -16.23 8.09 23.04
C ILE A 302 -14.79 8.53 22.75
N VAL A 303 -13.86 8.33 23.69
CA VAL A 303 -12.45 8.65 23.50
C VAL A 303 -11.85 7.81 22.38
N TYR A 304 -12.10 6.50 22.38
CA TYR A 304 -11.69 5.59 21.31
C TYR A 304 -12.23 6.03 19.95
N ALA A 305 -13.52 6.36 19.88
CA ALA A 305 -14.13 6.82 18.64
C ALA A 305 -13.57 8.18 18.18
N SER A 306 -13.29 9.09 19.11
CA SER A 306 -12.68 10.40 18.81
C SER A 306 -11.26 10.25 18.25
N LEU A 307 -10.45 9.39 18.86
CA LEU A 307 -9.11 9.06 18.36
C LEU A 307 -9.18 8.39 16.99
N GLY A 308 -10.15 7.50 16.78
CA GLY A 308 -10.39 6.84 15.48
C GLY A 308 -10.77 7.83 14.38
N ALA A 309 -11.75 8.69 14.65
CA ALA A 309 -12.19 9.72 13.71
C ALA A 309 -11.03 10.65 13.32
N LEU A 310 -10.23 11.10 14.29
CA LEU A 310 -9.05 11.94 14.03
C LEU A 310 -8.00 11.21 13.20
N LEU A 311 -7.68 9.96 13.57
CA LEU A 311 -6.67 9.16 12.88
C LEU A 311 -7.05 8.90 11.42
N PHE A 312 -8.28 8.44 11.16
CA PHE A 312 -8.75 8.18 9.80
C PHE A 312 -8.95 9.47 8.99
N THR A 313 -9.23 10.60 9.65
CA THR A 313 -9.18 11.91 8.99
C THR A 313 -7.77 12.26 8.51
N CYS A 314 -6.73 11.93 9.30
CA CYS A 314 -5.34 12.09 8.86
C CYS A 314 -4.97 11.10 7.74
N PHE A 315 -5.43 9.85 7.78
CA PHE A 315 -5.26 8.91 6.67
C PHE A 315 -5.91 9.42 5.38
N LEU A 316 -7.14 9.93 5.45
CA LEU A 316 -7.82 10.54 4.30
C LEU A 316 -6.99 11.67 3.70
N ALA A 317 -6.38 12.52 4.55
CA ALA A 317 -5.53 13.60 4.09
C ALA A 317 -4.29 13.07 3.34
N VAL A 318 -3.60 12.07 3.90
CA VAL A 318 -2.42 11.43 3.32
C VAL A 318 -2.75 10.70 2.03
N ASP A 319 -3.81 9.92 1.99
CA ASP A 319 -4.22 9.13 0.83
C ASP A 319 -4.72 10.04 -0.30
N THR A 320 -5.38 11.14 0.03
CA THR A 320 -5.70 12.19 -0.95
C THR A 320 -4.42 12.80 -1.53
N GLN A 321 -3.41 13.08 -0.72
CA GLN A 321 -2.13 13.61 -1.23
C GLN A 321 -1.32 12.59 -2.03
N LEU A 322 -1.36 11.30 -1.65
CA LEU A 322 -0.75 10.22 -2.41
C LEU A 322 -1.42 10.07 -3.79
N LEU A 323 -2.73 10.22 -3.85
CA LEU A 323 -3.49 10.23 -5.12
C LEU A 323 -3.07 11.39 -6.03
N LEU A 324 -2.79 12.56 -5.45
CA LEU A 324 -2.45 13.79 -6.17
C LEU A 324 -0.96 13.93 -6.51
N GLY A 325 -0.10 13.14 -5.85
CA GLY A 325 1.35 13.26 -5.89
C GLY A 325 2.00 12.96 -7.24
N ASN A 326 3.19 13.53 -7.46
CA ASN A 326 3.94 13.55 -8.72
C ASN A 326 4.75 12.26 -9.04
N LYS A 327 4.49 11.12 -8.38
CA LYS A 327 5.27 9.89 -8.59
C LYS A 327 4.58 9.05 -9.68
N LYS A 328 5.37 8.39 -10.54
CA LYS A 328 4.99 7.56 -11.71
C LYS A 328 4.06 6.35 -11.41
N LEU A 329 3.38 6.35 -10.26
CA LEU A 329 2.47 5.36 -9.69
C LEU A 329 1.00 5.64 -10.06
N ALA A 330 0.74 6.30 -11.19
CA ALA A 330 -0.61 6.74 -11.59
C ALA A 330 -1.13 6.04 -12.86
N LEU A 331 -0.41 5.03 -13.37
CA LEU A 331 -0.66 4.46 -14.69
C LEU A 331 -1.08 2.99 -14.65
N SER A 332 -0.98 2.30 -13.51
CA SER A 332 -1.45 0.93 -13.42
C SER A 332 -2.96 0.88 -13.14
N PRO A 333 -3.73 0.02 -13.84
CA PRO A 333 -5.12 -0.27 -13.51
C PRO A 333 -5.35 -0.69 -12.05
N GLU A 334 -4.32 -1.18 -11.37
CA GLU A 334 -4.40 -1.58 -9.96
C GLU A 334 -4.38 -0.37 -9.03
N GLU A 335 -3.63 0.68 -9.37
CA GLU A 335 -3.36 1.81 -8.49
C GLU A 335 -4.62 2.65 -8.25
N TYR A 336 -5.47 2.82 -9.27
CA TYR A 336 -6.72 3.59 -9.10
C TYR A 336 -7.72 2.85 -8.20
N ILE A 337 -7.74 1.51 -8.25
CA ILE A 337 -8.65 0.70 -7.43
C ILE A 337 -8.22 0.76 -5.98
N PHE A 338 -6.93 0.61 -5.69
CA PHE A 338 -6.42 0.75 -4.33
C PHE A 338 -6.58 2.16 -3.79
N ALA A 339 -6.31 3.19 -4.61
CA ALA A 339 -6.52 4.56 -4.19
C ALA A 339 -8.00 4.85 -3.87
N ALA A 340 -8.92 4.40 -4.73
CA ALA A 340 -10.35 4.53 -4.47
C ALA A 340 -10.78 3.76 -3.22
N LEU A 341 -10.29 2.52 -3.06
CA LEU A 341 -10.60 1.67 -1.91
C LEU A 341 -10.10 2.29 -0.60
N ASN A 342 -8.87 2.78 -0.55
CA ASN A 342 -8.32 3.41 0.65
C ASN A 342 -9.12 4.65 1.06
N LEU A 343 -9.35 5.57 0.10
CA LEU A 343 -10.19 6.76 0.33
C LEU A 343 -11.60 6.38 0.79
N TYR A 344 -12.18 5.34 0.19
CA TYR A 344 -13.49 4.82 0.58
C TYR A 344 -13.48 4.29 2.01
N THR A 345 -12.51 3.43 2.37
CA THR A 345 -12.42 2.88 3.73
C THR A 345 -12.16 3.96 4.78
N ASP A 346 -11.37 4.98 4.47
CA ASP A 346 -11.13 6.10 5.39
C ASP A 346 -12.44 6.86 5.66
N ILE A 347 -13.19 7.22 4.62
CA ILE A 347 -14.47 7.93 4.75
C ILE A 347 -15.49 7.08 5.54
N ILE A 348 -15.57 5.78 5.26
CA ILE A 348 -16.46 4.86 5.98
C ILE A 348 -16.07 4.75 7.46
N ASN A 349 -14.77 4.66 7.77
CA ASN A 349 -14.31 4.60 9.16
C ASN A 349 -14.58 5.92 9.89
N ILE A 350 -14.32 7.07 9.25
CA ILE A 350 -14.69 8.39 9.79
C ILE A 350 -16.19 8.42 10.11
N PHE A 351 -17.04 7.95 9.19
CA PHE A 351 -18.48 7.85 9.42
C PHE A 351 -18.83 6.98 10.64
N LEU A 352 -18.31 5.76 10.73
CA LEU A 352 -18.61 4.84 11.83
C LEU A 352 -18.15 5.40 13.18
N TYR A 353 -16.99 6.07 13.23
CA TYR A 353 -16.50 6.71 14.45
C TYR A 353 -17.34 7.92 14.84
N ILE A 354 -17.70 8.80 13.90
CA ILE A 354 -18.61 9.92 14.16
C ILE A 354 -19.97 9.41 14.63
N LEU A 355 -20.50 8.36 14.00
CA LEU A 355 -21.76 7.73 14.39
C LEU A 355 -21.70 7.22 15.83
N ALA A 356 -20.60 6.57 16.22
CA ALA A 356 -20.37 6.13 17.59
C ALA A 356 -20.29 7.32 18.57
N ILE A 357 -19.59 8.41 18.23
CA ILE A 357 -19.50 9.61 19.08
C ILE A 357 -20.88 10.21 19.30
N VAL A 358 -21.63 10.48 18.22
CA VAL A 358 -22.95 11.12 18.31
C VAL A 358 -23.93 10.21 19.05
N GLY A 359 -23.94 8.90 18.76
CA GLY A 359 -24.82 7.94 19.43
C GLY A 359 -24.53 7.87 20.92
N ARG A 360 -23.27 7.62 21.30
CA ARG A 360 -22.87 7.52 22.71
C ARG A 360 -22.90 8.84 23.44
N SER A 361 -22.95 9.99 22.78
CA SER A 361 -23.13 11.28 23.47
C SER A 361 -24.58 11.54 23.89
N ARG A 362 -25.55 10.87 23.26
CA ARG A 362 -26.99 11.13 23.41
C ARG A 362 -27.75 10.07 24.21
N ASP A 363 -27.22 8.85 24.26
CA ASP A 363 -27.68 7.81 25.20
C ASP A 363 -27.36 8.19 26.65
#